data_AF-A0A836W9H4-F1
#
_entry.id   AF-A0A836W9H4-F1
#
_cell.length_a   1.000
_cell.length_b   1.000
_cell.length_c   1.000
_cell.angle_alpha   90.00
_cell.angle_beta   90.00
_cell.angle_gamma   90.00
#
_symmetry.space_group_name_H-M   'P 1'
#
loop_
_entity.id
_entity.type
_entity.pdbx_description
1 polymer ?
#
loop_
_entity_poly.entity_id
_entity_poly.type
_entity_poly.pdbx_seq_one_letter_code
_entity_poly.pdbx_strand_id
1 'polypeptide(L)'
;MLDFDIRCEAQERVLVLDTAAFLAGLQLHIYGHRLVTVPRVIEEVKDEASVRGLEMALTVNRVEVVEPKKEYREQARSIAKDVGSLTKLSETDLDVLALALQLRDVGCRVVVVTDDYSLQNTVALIGIEFQPVKSTGIKRPRLFRKSLSTS
;
A
#
# COMPACT_ATOMS: atom_id res chain seq x y z
N MET A 1 -15.56 -6.60 15.72
CA MET A 1 -14.50 -6.47 14.72
C MET A 1 -14.41 -7.83 14.06
N LEU A 2 -14.89 -7.97 12.82
CA LEU A 2 -14.86 -9.28 12.15
C LEU A 2 -13.39 -9.57 11.82
N ASP A 3 -12.87 -10.69 12.34
CA ASP A 3 -11.61 -11.25 11.87
C ASP A 3 -11.80 -11.64 10.40
N PHE A 4 -11.46 -10.72 9.50
CA PHE A 4 -11.46 -11.00 8.08
C PHE A 4 -10.23 -11.87 7.80
N ASP A 5 -10.50 -13.17 7.66
CA ASP A 5 -9.48 -14.16 7.35
C ASP A 5 -9.04 -13.91 5.91
N ILE A 6 -7.99 -13.10 5.72
CA ILE A 6 -7.45 -12.77 4.40
C ILE A 6 -6.98 -14.07 3.76
N ARG A 7 -7.66 -14.48 2.69
CA ARG A 7 -7.30 -15.63 1.85
C ARG A 7 -7.00 -15.15 0.45
N CYS A 8 -6.10 -15.86 -0.22
CA CYS A 8 -5.81 -15.66 -1.63
C CYS A 8 -5.99 -16.97 -2.37
N GLU A 9 -6.61 -16.88 -3.54
CA GLU A 9 -6.68 -18.01 -4.46
C GLU A 9 -5.33 -18.21 -5.16
N ALA A 10 -5.07 -19.42 -5.67
CA ALA A 10 -3.80 -19.73 -6.30
C ALA A 10 -3.55 -18.81 -7.50
N GLN A 11 -2.43 -18.07 -7.46
CA GLN A 11 -2.01 -17.07 -8.46
C GLN A 11 -2.83 -15.77 -8.50
N GLU A 12 -3.68 -15.52 -7.50
CA GLU A 12 -4.41 -14.26 -7.39
C GLU A 12 -3.44 -13.08 -7.19
N ARG A 13 -3.58 -12.06 -8.05
CA ARG A 13 -2.84 -10.80 -7.94
C ARG A 13 -3.71 -9.78 -7.21
N VAL A 14 -3.21 -9.29 -6.08
CA VAL A 14 -3.88 -8.33 -5.21
C VAL A 14 -3.17 -6.99 -5.30
N LEU A 15 -3.93 -5.93 -5.56
CA LEU A 15 -3.41 -4.57 -5.66
C LEU A 15 -3.78 -3.81 -4.39
N VAL A 16 -2.75 -3.37 -3.66
CA VAL A 16 -2.91 -2.50 -2.49
C VAL A 16 -2.89 -1.06 -2.98
N LEU A 17 -4.03 -0.39 -2.90
CA LEU A 17 -4.20 0.98 -3.38
C LEU A 17 -3.84 1.98 -2.29
N ASP A 18 -2.90 2.86 -2.61
CA ASP A 18 -2.55 4.04 -1.82
C ASP A 18 -3.42 5.24 -2.24
N THR A 19 -3.37 6.35 -1.49
CA THR A 19 -4.15 7.57 -1.73
C THR A 19 -3.99 8.07 -3.17
N ALA A 20 -2.77 8.04 -3.72
CA ALA A 20 -2.51 8.46 -5.10
C ALA A 20 -3.36 7.69 -6.14
N ALA A 21 -3.64 6.40 -5.91
CA ALA A 21 -4.46 5.59 -6.81
C ALA A 21 -5.91 6.06 -6.84
N PHE A 22 -6.47 6.43 -5.68
CA PHE A 22 -7.82 6.96 -5.56
C PHE A 22 -7.96 8.35 -6.17
N LEU A 23 -6.97 9.22 -5.95
CA LEU A 23 -6.92 10.55 -6.56
C LEU A 23 -6.79 10.51 -8.10
N ALA A 24 -6.34 9.38 -8.65
CA ALA A 24 -6.29 9.14 -10.09
C ALA A 24 -7.51 8.36 -10.62
N GLY A 25 -8.46 7.98 -9.76
CA GLY A 25 -9.65 7.22 -10.12
C GLY A 25 -9.37 5.78 -10.54
N LEU A 26 -8.21 5.20 -10.19
CA LEU A 26 -7.80 3.87 -10.65
C LEU A 26 -8.73 2.75 -10.17
N GLN A 27 -9.37 2.92 -9.02
CA GLN A 27 -10.37 1.99 -8.49
C GLN A 27 -11.53 1.71 -9.46
N LEU A 28 -11.81 2.63 -10.38
CA LEU A 28 -12.87 2.50 -11.38
C LEU A 28 -12.39 1.94 -12.72
N HIS A 29 -11.08 1.93 -12.96
CA HIS A 29 -10.47 1.62 -14.26
C HIS A 29 -9.63 0.35 -14.25
N ILE A 30 -9.24 -0.14 -13.07
CA ILE A 30 -8.55 -1.42 -12.95
C ILE A 30 -9.60 -2.53 -12.92
N TYR A 31 -9.41 -3.57 -13.74
CA TYR A 31 -10.28 -4.74 -13.83
C TYR A 31 -9.48 -6.04 -13.67
N GLY A 32 -10.15 -7.15 -13.36
CA GLY A 32 -9.51 -8.48 -13.30
C GLY A 32 -8.58 -8.70 -12.09
N HIS A 33 -8.55 -7.76 -11.15
CA HIS A 33 -7.74 -7.82 -9.95
C HIS A 33 -8.55 -7.47 -8.70
N ARG A 34 -8.22 -8.12 -7.60
CA ARG A 34 -8.71 -7.76 -6.27
C ARG A 34 -8.03 -6.47 -5.82
N LEU A 35 -8.83 -5.50 -5.41
CA LEU A 35 -8.36 -4.19 -4.97
C LEU A 35 -8.62 -4.08 -3.47
N VAL A 36 -7.56 -3.78 -2.74
CA VAL A 36 -7.62 -3.62 -1.29
C VAL A 36 -6.96 -2.31 -0.88
N THR A 37 -7.35 -1.77 0.25
CA THR A 37 -6.73 -0.58 0.85
C THR A 37 -6.88 -0.61 2.37
N VAL A 38 -6.31 0.37 3.05
CA VAL A 38 -6.39 0.53 4.51
C VAL A 38 -7.32 1.70 4.89
N PRO A 39 -7.92 1.68 6.10
CA PRO A 39 -8.81 2.76 6.54
C PRO A 39 -8.18 4.16 6.46
N ARG A 40 -6.89 4.32 6.80
CA ARG A 40 -6.21 5.62 6.75
C ARG A 40 -6.14 6.22 5.33
N VAL A 41 -6.02 5.39 4.30
CA VAL A 41 -6.04 5.88 2.91
C VAL A 41 -7.39 6.49 2.56
N ILE A 42 -8.48 5.88 3.03
CA ILE A 42 -9.85 6.41 2.85
C ILE A 42 -9.98 7.79 3.50
N GLU A 43 -9.41 7.98 4.69
CA GLU A 43 -9.44 9.25 5.43
C GLU A 43 -8.65 10.39 4.75
N GLU A 44 -7.67 10.05 3.92
CA GLU A 44 -6.88 11.04 3.16
C GLU A 44 -7.58 11.53 1.89
N VAL A 45 -8.51 10.74 1.33
CA VAL A 45 -9.26 11.11 0.13
C VAL A 45 -10.33 12.14 0.49
N LYS A 46 -10.10 13.41 0.10
CA LYS A 46 -10.94 14.55 0.52
C LYS A 46 -11.53 15.37 -0.62
N ASP A 47 -10.98 15.27 -1.84
CA ASP A 47 -11.55 16.01 -2.96
C ASP A 47 -12.86 15.37 -3.42
N GLU A 48 -13.82 16.21 -3.82
CA GLU A 48 -15.20 15.80 -4.07
C GLU A 48 -15.32 14.73 -5.16
N ALA A 49 -14.51 14.81 -6.22
CA ALA A 49 -14.56 13.86 -7.33
C ALA A 49 -14.03 12.49 -6.90
N SER A 50 -12.90 12.44 -6.21
CA SER A 50 -12.31 11.20 -5.71
C SER A 50 -13.16 10.57 -4.61
N VAL A 51 -13.77 11.38 -3.73
CA VAL A 51 -14.71 10.90 -2.70
C VAL A 51 -15.89 10.18 -3.35
N ARG A 52 -16.56 10.80 -4.34
CA ARG A 52 -17.67 10.14 -5.06
C ARG A 52 -17.23 8.84 -5.74
N GLY A 53 -16.06 8.86 -6.38
CA GLY A 53 -15.51 7.67 -7.02
C GLY A 53 -15.20 6.55 -6.03
N LEU A 54 -14.69 6.91 -4.85
CA LEU A 54 -14.42 5.98 -3.75
C LEU A 54 -15.70 5.41 -3.15
N GLU A 55 -16.69 6.26 -2.84
CA GLU A 55 -18.00 5.85 -2.33
C GLU A 55 -18.68 4.85 -3.28
N MET A 56 -18.65 5.12 -4.59
CA MET A 56 -19.18 4.19 -5.58
C MET A 56 -18.43 2.86 -5.55
N ALA A 57 -17.09 2.90 -5.51
CA ALA A 57 -16.27 1.69 -5.45
C ALA A 57 -16.53 0.86 -4.19
N LEU A 58 -16.73 1.50 -3.03
CA LEU A 58 -17.08 0.83 -1.78
C LEU A 58 -18.49 0.24 -1.84
N THR A 59 -19.47 1.01 -2.35
CA THR A 59 -20.88 0.59 -2.45
C THR A 59 -21.06 -0.69 -3.27
N VAL A 60 -20.29 -0.83 -4.35
CA VAL A 60 -20.34 -2.01 -5.23
C VAL A 60 -19.33 -3.09 -4.84
N ASN A 61 -18.68 -2.97 -3.68
CA ASN A 61 -17.62 -3.88 -3.20
C ASN A 61 -16.46 -4.05 -4.21
N ARG A 62 -16.15 -3.01 -4.99
CA ARG A 62 -15.02 -3.02 -5.93
C ARG A 62 -13.68 -2.98 -5.21
N VAL A 63 -13.64 -2.26 -4.09
CA VAL A 63 -12.46 -2.08 -3.22
C VAL A 63 -12.80 -2.58 -1.82
N GLU A 64 -11.91 -3.37 -1.26
CA GLU A 64 -12.02 -3.90 0.10
C GLU A 64 -11.15 -3.07 1.05
N VAL A 65 -11.74 -2.60 2.16
CA VAL A 65 -11.01 -1.87 3.20
C VAL A 65 -10.61 -2.85 4.29
N VAL A 66 -9.30 -3.04 4.46
CA VAL A 66 -8.73 -4.04 5.34
C VAL A 66 -7.82 -3.36 6.36
N GLU A 67 -8.09 -3.57 7.64
CA GLU A 67 -7.17 -3.13 8.69
C GLU A 67 -6.05 -4.16 8.88
N PRO A 68 -4.77 -3.80 8.71
CA PRO A 68 -3.67 -4.73 8.89
C PRO A 68 -3.55 -5.14 10.37
N LYS A 69 -3.22 -6.42 10.61
CA LYS A 69 -3.01 -6.90 11.98
C LYS A 69 -1.82 -6.17 12.63
N LYS A 70 -1.89 -6.04 13.95
CA LYS A 70 -0.87 -5.33 14.74
C LYS A 70 0.55 -5.87 14.50
N GLU A 71 0.71 -7.19 14.39
CA GLU A 71 1.99 -7.84 14.10
C GLU A 71 2.63 -7.35 12.79
N TYR A 72 1.84 -7.16 11.73
CA TYR A 72 2.33 -6.64 10.45
C TYR A 72 2.61 -5.13 10.51
N ARG A 73 1.87 -4.36 11.32
CA ARG A 73 2.21 -2.94 11.58
C ARG A 73 3.56 -2.81 12.28
N GLU A 74 3.85 -3.67 13.25
CA GLU A 74 5.14 -3.71 13.94
C GLU A 74 6.26 -4.16 13.00
N GLN A 75 6.01 -5.18 12.18
CA GLN A 75 6.95 -5.67 11.17
C GLN A 75 7.26 -4.60 10.11
N ALA A 76 6.24 -3.89 9.61
CA ALA A 76 6.40 -2.79 8.66
C ALA A 76 7.32 -1.70 9.22
N ARG A 77 7.13 -1.30 10.49
CA ARG A 77 8.04 -0.35 11.16
C ARG A 77 9.45 -0.87 11.28
N SER A 78 9.63 -2.15 11.62
CA SER A 78 10.96 -2.76 11.71
C SER A 78 11.66 -2.73 10.35
N ILE A 79 10.99 -3.17 9.29
CA ILE A 79 11.50 -3.14 7.92
C ILE A 79 11.86 -1.72 7.50
N ALA A 80 10.96 -0.76 7.73
CA ALA A 80 11.22 0.63 7.40
C ALA A 80 12.43 1.19 8.15
N LYS A 81 12.65 0.78 9.41
CA LYS A 81 13.83 1.15 10.19
C LYS A 81 15.10 0.56 9.59
N ASP A 82 15.07 -0.73 9.22
CA ASP A 82 16.23 -1.46 8.70
C ASP A 82 16.66 -0.94 7.32
N VAL A 83 15.68 -0.61 6.48
CA VAL A 83 15.87 0.02 5.16
C VAL A 83 16.26 1.50 5.26
N GLY A 84 16.01 2.13 6.42
CA GLY A 84 16.25 3.55 6.69
C GLY A 84 15.16 4.48 6.15
N SER A 85 13.96 3.95 5.85
CA SER A 85 12.80 4.69 5.37
C SER A 85 11.85 5.14 6.48
N LEU A 86 12.02 4.69 7.73
CA LEU A 86 11.07 4.96 8.82
C LEU A 86 10.74 6.44 9.01
N THR A 87 11.72 7.34 8.87
CA THR A 87 11.49 8.79 9.02
C THR A 87 10.90 9.47 7.78
N LYS A 88 10.77 8.72 6.68
CA LYS A 88 10.25 9.21 5.39
C LYS A 88 8.84 8.71 5.09
N LEU A 89 8.45 7.59 5.70
CA LEU A 89 7.12 7.02 5.56
C LEU A 89 6.17 7.65 6.57
N SER A 90 4.97 8.01 6.11
CA SER A 90 3.87 8.38 6.98
C SER A 90 3.27 7.16 7.68
N GLU A 91 2.36 7.40 8.64
CA GLU A 91 1.57 6.33 9.26
C GLU A 91 0.67 5.60 8.25
N THR A 92 0.16 6.32 7.25
CA THR A 92 -0.61 5.75 6.14
C THR A 92 0.26 4.82 5.29
N ASP A 93 1.48 5.25 4.94
CA ASP A 93 2.44 4.44 4.19
C ASP A 93 2.83 3.16 4.96
N LEU A 94 2.99 3.25 6.28
CA LEU A 94 3.27 2.11 7.14
C LEU A 94 2.09 1.14 7.20
N ASP A 95 0.85 1.62 7.23
CA ASP A 95 -0.34 0.77 7.17
C ASP A 95 -0.48 0.08 5.80
N VAL A 96 -0.19 0.78 4.69
CA VAL A 96 -0.16 0.20 3.34
C VAL A 96 0.92 -0.88 3.24
N LEU A 97 2.13 -0.60 3.75
CA LEU A 97 3.23 -1.58 3.82
C LEU A 97 2.85 -2.80 4.67
N ALA A 98 2.20 -2.58 5.81
CA ALA A 98 1.75 -3.65 6.70
C ALA A 98 0.71 -4.56 6.01
N LEU A 99 -0.28 -3.97 5.32
CA LEU A 99 -1.26 -4.75 4.57
C LEU A 99 -0.60 -5.55 3.44
N ALA A 100 0.36 -4.95 2.73
CA ALA A 100 1.10 -5.63 1.68
C ALA A 100 1.91 -6.83 2.20
N LEU A 101 2.55 -6.69 3.36
CA LEU A 101 3.26 -7.78 4.04
C LEU A 101 2.29 -8.90 4.44
N GLN A 102 1.17 -8.54 5.05
CA GLN A 102 0.16 -9.50 5.48
C GLN A 102 -0.37 -10.34 4.32
N LEU A 103 -0.69 -9.70 3.19
CA LEU A 103 -1.15 -10.38 1.98
C LEU A 103 -0.08 -11.29 1.38
N ARG A 104 1.17 -10.83 1.34
CA ARG A 104 2.29 -11.64 0.83
C ARG A 104 2.48 -12.89 1.69
N ASP A 105 2.41 -12.75 3.01
CA ASP A 105 2.66 -13.86 3.94
C ASP A 105 1.55 -14.93 3.89
N VAL A 106 0.33 -14.58 3.51
CA VAL A 106 -0.75 -15.55 3.20
C VAL A 106 -0.70 -16.08 1.75
N GLY A 107 0.35 -15.76 0.99
CA GLY A 107 0.63 -16.33 -0.33
C GLY A 107 0.13 -15.55 -1.54
N CYS A 108 -0.37 -14.32 -1.36
CA CYS A 108 -0.84 -13.49 -2.47
C CYS A 108 0.32 -12.95 -3.32
N ARG A 109 0.08 -12.72 -4.62
CA ARG A 109 0.98 -11.88 -5.44
C ARG A 109 0.59 -10.42 -5.27
N VAL A 110 1.36 -9.68 -4.50
CA VAL A 110 1.01 -8.31 -4.08
C VAL A 110 1.69 -7.27 -4.96
N VAL A 111 0.92 -6.26 -5.39
CA VAL A 111 1.42 -5.06 -6.05
C VAL A 111 0.93 -3.83 -5.28
N VAL A 112 1.85 -2.98 -4.82
CA VAL A 112 1.49 -1.71 -4.18
C VAL A 112 1.37 -0.62 -5.24
N VAL A 113 0.20 0.01 -5.35
CA VAL A 113 -0.07 1.06 -6.34
C VAL A 113 0.09 2.43 -5.68
N THR A 114 1.23 3.09 -5.90
CA THR A 114 1.61 4.33 -5.22
C THR A 114 2.56 5.18 -6.08
N ASP A 115 2.53 6.50 -5.87
CA ASP A 115 3.48 7.45 -6.44
C ASP A 115 4.56 7.90 -5.43
N ASP A 116 4.51 7.46 -4.16
CA ASP A 116 5.53 7.82 -3.18
C ASP A 116 6.82 7.02 -3.40
N TYR A 117 7.91 7.72 -3.70
CA TYR A 117 9.21 7.12 -3.97
C TYR A 117 9.79 6.38 -2.76
N SER A 118 9.47 6.80 -1.53
CA SER A 118 9.97 6.16 -0.32
C SER A 118 9.26 4.83 -0.07
N LEU A 119 7.94 4.79 -0.28
CA LEU A 119 7.14 3.57 -0.21
C LEU A 119 7.54 2.60 -1.33
N GLN A 120 7.63 3.06 -2.59
CA GLN A 120 8.10 2.25 -3.73
C GLN A 120 9.45 1.59 -3.44
N ASN A 121 10.40 2.36 -2.91
CA ASN A 121 11.71 1.86 -2.58
C ASN A 121 11.70 0.82 -1.46
N THR A 122 10.88 1.05 -0.43
CA THR A 122 10.77 0.12 0.71
C THR A 122 10.19 -1.21 0.26
N VAL A 123 9.09 -1.21 -0.51
CA VAL A 123 8.44 -2.45 -0.99
C VAL A 123 9.34 -3.20 -1.98
N ALA A 124 10.03 -2.48 -2.87
CA ALA A 124 10.96 -3.10 -3.83
C ALA A 124 12.15 -3.78 -3.14
N LEU A 125 12.67 -3.22 -2.03
CA LEU A 125 13.78 -3.83 -1.28
C LEU A 125 13.40 -5.14 -0.58
N ILE A 126 12.12 -5.34 -0.28
CA ILE A 126 11.60 -6.56 0.35
C ILE A 126 10.92 -7.51 -0.65
N GLY A 127 11.11 -7.28 -1.95
CA GLY A 127 10.61 -8.14 -3.01
C GLY A 127 9.10 -8.05 -3.28
N ILE A 128 8.44 -6.98 -2.82
CA ILE A 128 7.04 -6.70 -3.17
C ILE A 128 7.03 -5.78 -4.41
N GLU A 129 6.21 -6.13 -5.40
CA GLU A 129 6.05 -5.34 -6.62
C GLU A 129 5.34 -4.01 -6.33
N PHE A 130 5.62 -2.99 -7.14
CA PHE A 130 4.88 -1.73 -7.09
C PHE A 130 4.51 -1.27 -8.49
N GLN A 131 3.46 -0.46 -8.58
CA GLN A 131 3.01 0.19 -9.79
C GLN A 131 2.89 1.72 -9.55
N PRO A 132 3.65 2.55 -10.27
CA PRO A 132 3.47 4.00 -10.27
C PRO A 132 2.09 4.42 -10.79
N VAL A 133 1.58 5.57 -10.34
CA VAL A 133 0.29 6.12 -10.78
C VAL A 133 0.50 7.16 -11.88
N LYS A 134 1.17 8.28 -11.55
CA LYS A 134 1.52 9.38 -12.47
C LYS A 134 3.03 9.47 -12.69
N SER A 135 3.82 9.02 -11.72
CA SER A 135 5.28 9.10 -11.78
C SER A 135 5.89 8.04 -12.71
N THR A 136 7.17 8.19 -13.04
CA THR A 136 7.93 7.16 -13.79
C THR A 136 8.38 5.98 -12.93
N GLY A 137 8.22 6.10 -11.60
CA GLY A 137 8.70 5.12 -10.62
C GLY A 137 10.21 5.10 -10.40
N ILE A 138 10.65 4.43 -9.33
CA ILE A 138 12.09 4.19 -9.12
C ILE A 138 12.66 3.23 -10.18
N LYS A 139 13.86 3.54 -10.69
CA LYS A 139 14.56 2.65 -11.64
C LYS A 139 15.28 1.49 -10.95
N ARG A 140 15.82 1.72 -9.76
CA ARG A 140 16.54 0.74 -8.94
C ARG A 140 16.34 1.04 -7.45
N PRO A 141 16.00 0.04 -6.62
CA PRO A 141 15.90 0.21 -5.18
C PRO A 141 17.26 0.50 -4.55
N ARG A 142 17.28 1.30 -3.48
CA ARG A 142 18.48 1.70 -2.74
C ARG A 142 18.18 1.83 -1.25
N LEU A 143 19.08 1.37 -0.39
CA LEU A 143 18.99 1.67 1.04
C LEU A 143 19.08 3.18 1.28
N PHE A 144 18.30 3.67 2.23
CA PHE A 144 18.42 5.07 2.63
C PHE A 144 19.71 5.25 3.44
N ARG A 145 20.56 6.18 3.01
CA ARG A 145 21.75 6.58 3.78
C ARG A 145 21.28 7.11 5.13
N LYS A 146 21.75 6.49 6.22
CA LYS A 146 21.67 7.12 7.55
C LYS A 146 22.39 8.46 7.45
N SER A 147 21.70 9.55 7.69
CA SER A 147 22.37 10.81 8.00
C SER A 147 23.17 10.53 9.27
N LEU A 148 24.50 10.55 9.18
CA LEU A 148 25.34 10.63 10.36
C LEU A 148 24.97 11.96 11.03
N SER A 149 24.13 11.90 12.07
CA SER A 149 24.06 12.97 13.05
C SER A 149 25.38 12.91 13.82
N THR A 150 26.42 13.56 13.29
CA THR A 150 27.50 14.08 14.12
C THR A 150 26.90 15.19 14.96
N SER A 151 26.56 14.89 16.21
CA SER A 151 26.72 15.70 17.43
C SER A 151 25.95 15.04 18.57
#